data_AF-A0A1V5C2V9-F1
#
_entry.id   AF-A0A1V5C2V9-F1
#
_cell.length_a   1.000
_cell.length_b   1.000
_cell.length_c   1.000
_cell.angle_alpha   90.00
_cell.angle_beta   90.00
_cell.angle_gamma   90.00
#
_symmetry.space_group_name_H-M   'P 1'
#
loop_
_entity.id
_entity.type
_entity.pdbx_description
1 polymer ?
#
loop_
_entity_poly.entity_id
_entity_poly.type
_entity_poly.pdbx_seq_one_letter_code
_entity_poly.pdbx_strand_id
1 'polypeptide(L)' 'MVRLLLEDVTLNKGSEITAHVRFKGGTSQTLSWPLPPPIGELRKNPAYIVAEVDRLLDEYTQG' A
#
# COMPACT_ATOMS: atom_id res chain seq x y z
N MET A 1 24.42 2.46 -18.78
CA MET A 1 23.33 2.15 -17.84
C MET A 1 22.61 0.92 -18.36
N VAL A 2 22.63 -0.22 -17.66
CA VAL A 2 21.95 -1.45 -18.09
C VAL A 2 20.46 -1.33 -17.73
N ARG A 3 19.57 -1.47 -18.73
CA ARG A 3 18.11 -1.52 -18.51
C ARG A 3 17.73 -2.98 -18.28
N LEU A 4 17.44 -3.36 -17.04
CA LEU A 4 16.89 -4.68 -16.75
C LEU A 4 15.45 -4.73 -17.26
N LEU A 5 15.19 -5.55 -18.28
CA LEU A 5 13.85 -5.77 -18.81
C LEU A 5 13.17 -6.84 -17.96
N LEU A 6 12.01 -6.54 -17.38
CA LEU A 6 11.25 -7.53 -16.62
C LEU A 6 10.68 -8.61 -17.55
N GLU A 7 10.68 -9.84 -17.06
CA GLU A 7 10.00 -10.96 -17.66
C GLU A 7 8.65 -11.22 -16.98
N ASP A 8 8.65 -11.37 -15.66
CA ASP A 8 7.46 -11.51 -14.83
C ASP A 8 7.76 -11.20 -13.36
N VAL A 9 6.68 -11.09 -12.57
CA VAL A 9 6.74 -11.02 -11.10
C VAL A 9 5.75 -12.04 -10.54
N THR A 10 6.24 -12.92 -9.67
CA THR A 10 5.38 -13.81 -8.87
C THR A 10 5.23 -13.24 -7.47
N LEU A 11 3.99 -13.01 -7.04
CA LEU A 11 3.68 -12.52 -5.69
C LEU A 11 3.17 -13.66 -4.81
N ASN A 12 3.79 -13.82 -3.64
CA ASN A 12 3.35 -14.72 -2.59
C ASN A 12 2.92 -13.89 -1.37
N LYS A 13 1.75 -14.21 -0.83
CA LYS A 13 1.24 -13.59 0.39
C LYS A 13 1.20 -14.62 1.51
N GLY A 14 2.09 -14.46 2.48
CA GLY A 14 2.12 -15.23 3.73
C GLY A 14 1.98 -14.31 4.93
N SER A 15 2.85 -14.48 5.93
CA SER A 15 3.03 -13.52 7.03
C SER A 15 3.61 -12.18 6.57
N GLU A 16 4.26 -12.18 5.41
CA GLU A 16 4.74 -11.01 4.67
C GLU A 16 4.37 -11.16 3.19
N ILE A 17 4.56 -10.10 2.41
CA ILE A 17 4.47 -10.17 0.95
C ILE A 17 5.87 -10.39 0.40
N THR A 18 6.02 -11.41 -0.42
CA THR A 18 7.26 -11.70 -1.15
C THR A 18 7.01 -11.58 -2.65
N ALA A 19 7.87 -10.82 -3.34
CA ALA A 19 7.87 -10.69 -4.78
C ALA A 19 9.14 -11.32 -5.36
N HIS A 20 8.98 -12.35 -6.18
CA HIS A 20 10.04 -12.91 -7.00
C HIS A 20 10.01 -12.24 -8.36
N VAL A 21 11.02 -11.42 -8.65
CA VAL A 21 11.17 -10.66 -9.89
C VAL A 21 12.13 -11.41 -10.80
N ARG A 22 11.68 -11.72 -12.02
CA ARG A 22 12.54 -12.30 -13.05
C ARG A 22 12.81 -11.28 -14.15
N PHE A 23 14.07 -11.15 -14.53
CA PHE A 23 14.50 -10.29 -15.63
C PHE A 23 14.86 -11.13 -16.85
N LYS A 24 14.64 -10.56 -18.04
CA LYS A 24 15.13 -11.12 -19.29
C LYS A 24 16.65 -11.28 -19.20
N GLY A 25 17.15 -12.46 -19.59
CA GLY A 25 18.54 -12.85 -19.40
C GLY A 25 18.79 -13.70 -18.16
N GLY A 26 17.75 -14.13 -17.44
CA GLY A 26 17.84 -15.17 -16.41
C GLY A 26 18.26 -14.68 -15.02
N THR A 27 18.44 -13.37 -14.84
CA THR A 27 18.67 -12.78 -13.50
C THR A 27 17.35 -12.75 -12.73
N SER A 28 17.39 -13.06 -11.43
CA SER A 28 16.25 -12.96 -10.53
C SER A 28 16.58 -12.16 -9.27
N GLN A 29 15.57 -11.54 -8.68
CA GLN A 29 15.64 -10.83 -7.40
C GLN A 29 14.42 -11.17 -6.55
N THR A 30 14.59 -11.17 -5.24
CA THR A 30 13.49 -11.35 -4.28
C THR A 30 13.36 -10.10 -3.43
N LEU A 31 12.14 -9.58 -3.33
CA LEU A 31 11.78 -8.45 -2.48
C LEU A 31 10.78 -8.93 -1.42
N SER A 32 10.93 -8.50 -0.17
CA SER A 32 10.03 -8.83 0.94
C SER A 32 9.62 -7.57 1.70
N TRP A 33 8.34 -7.48 2.04
CA TRP A 33 7.79 -6.38 2.85
C TRP A 33 6.68 -6.90 3.78
N PRO A 34 6.49 -6.28 4.96
CA PRO A 34 5.42 -6.67 5.87
C PRO A 34 4.05 -6.53 5.22
N LEU A 35 3.06 -7.26 5.75
CA LEU A 35 1.67 -7.08 5.31
C LEU A 35 1.21 -5.64 5.57
N PRO A 36 0.52 -5.01 4.60
CA PRO A 36 -0.13 -3.74 4.86
C PRO A 36 -1.23 -3.91 5.93
N PRO A 37 -1.58 -2.85 6.66
CA PRO A 37 -2.70 -2.90 7.57
C PRO A 37 -4.00 -3.24 6.81
N PRO A 38 -5.02 -3.75 7.52
CA PRO A 38 -6.31 -4.06 6.92
C PRO A 38 -6.86 -2.89 6.10
N ILE A 39 -7.58 -3.19 5.01
CA ILE A 39 -8.04 -2.15 4.08
C ILE A 39 -8.91 -1.06 4.75
N GLY A 40 -9.62 -1.43 5.82
CA GLY A 40 -10.39 -0.49 6.63
C GLY A 40 -9.51 0.54 7.32
N GLU A 41 -8.32 0.16 7.80
CA GLU A 41 -7.35 1.08 8.41
C GLU A 41 -6.64 1.93 7.36
N LEU A 42 -6.24 1.34 6.23
CA LEU A 42 -5.62 2.06 5.10
C LEU A 42 -6.49 3.21 4.58
N ARG A 43 -7.82 3.05 4.63
CA ARG A 43 -8.78 4.03 4.13
C ARG A 43 -9.26 5.02 5.19
N LYS A 44 -8.81 4.90 6.45
CA LYS A 44 -9.18 5.88 7.48
C LYS A 44 -8.52 7.22 7.17
N ASN A 45 -9.32 8.27 7.25
CA ASN A 45 -8.78 9.61 7.33
C ASN A 45 -7.99 9.76 8.66
N PRO A 46 -6.90 10.54 8.67
CA PRO A 46 -6.21 10.89 9.90
C PRO A 46 -7.18 11.49 10.92
N ALA A 47 -6.94 11.23 12.21
CA ALA A 47 -7.83 11.67 13.29
C ALA A 47 -8.10 13.18 13.28
N TYR A 48 -7.11 14.00 12.91
CA TYR A 48 -7.27 15.45 12.85
C TYR A 48 -8.25 15.91 11.75
N ILE A 49 -8.36 15.16 10.64
CA ILE A 49 -9.33 15.47 9.58
C ILE A 49 -10.75 15.19 10.09
N VAL A 50 -10.93 14.09 10.81
CA VAL A 50 -12.23 13.75 11.41
C VAL A 50 -12.63 14.80 12.44
N ALA A 51 -11.71 15.17 13.33
CA ALA A 51 -11.96 16.21 14.34
C ALA A 51 -12.33 17.57 13.72
N GLU A 52 -11.70 17.93 12.60
CA GLU A 52 -12.03 19.18 11.90
C GLU A 52 -13.41 19.12 11.24
N VAL A 53 -13.79 17.97 10.67
CA VAL A 53 -15.15 17.77 10.14
C VAL A 53 -16.18 17.87 11.26
N ASP A 54 -15.93 17.26 12.41
CA ASP A 54 -16.83 17.33 13.57
C ASP A 54 -17.01 18.79 14.04
N ARG A 55 -15.91 19.55 14.17
CA ARG A 55 -15.95 21.00 14.52
C ARG A 55 -16.79 21.80 13.52
N LEU A 56 -16.61 21.54 12.22
CA LEU A 56 -17.38 22.23 11.18
C LEU A 56 -18.88 21.89 11.23
N LEU A 57 -19.23 20.64 11.55
CA LEU A 57 -20.62 20.22 11.67
C LEU A 57 -21.29 20.80 12.93
N ASP A 58 -20.55 20.95 14.02
CA ASP A 58 -21.02 21.60 15.24
C ASP A 58 -21.37 23.08 15.02
N GLU A 59 -20.66 23.76 14.11
CA GLU A 59 -20.92 25.17 13.76
C GLU A 59 -22.06 25.35 12.74
N TYR A 60 -22.41 24.31 11.98
CA TYR A 60 -23.39 24.36 10.88
C TYR A 60 -24.51 23.31 11.00
N THR A 61 -25.12 23.19 12.18
CA THR A 61 -26.35 22.40 12.37
C THR A 61 -27.58 23.24 11.96
N GLN A 62 -27.83 23.38 10.65
CA GLN A 62 -29.13 23.87 10.16
C GLN A 62 -30.13 22.71 10.24
N GLY A 63 -31.14 22.86 11.13
CA GLY A 63 -32.33 22.01 11.16
C GLY A 63 -33.37 22.42 10.13
#